data_AF-A0A3D2S292-F1
#
_entry.id   AF-A0A3D2S292-F1
#
_cell.length_a   1.000
_cell.length_b   1.000
_cell.length_c   1.000
_cell.angle_alpha   90.00
_cell.angle_beta   90.00
_cell.angle_gamma   90.00
#
_symmetry.space_group_name_H-M   'P 1'
#
loop_
_entity.id
_entity.type
_entity.pdbx_description
1 polymer ?
#
loop_
_entity_poly.entity_id
_entity_poly.type
_entity_poly.pdbx_seq_one_letter_code
_entity_poly.pdbx_strand_id
1 'polypeptide(L)'
;MCQYQKQPLKDSRALSIVIAVVFVSLAATGQSIASVKTSGIWYHVRKGDTVWDIARKYKVSHNSILKANRIQSEKRIHIGKKLFIPGAFPEHKYGTWYRVKHGDTLSRIAVNHGIPVSNLVWRNRLKSADQLQANQKIFIPNLHPSSFAPPMRIKLVLTSDYGYRRHPTLKKRMFHYGLDFRARKGTRVYASKSGKIVRSGWRSGYGNYVLIKHVGGFETLYGHLYIIRVKNEQYVKKGQVIALSGNTGRSTGPHLHFEIRKNGKNVNPIHYLNLR
;
A
#
# COMPACT_ATOMS: atom_id res chain seq x y z
N MET A 1 -44.30 12.07 6.98
CA MET A 1 -43.82 11.14 5.94
C MET A 1 -42.95 11.91 4.96
N CYS A 2 -41.65 11.60 4.84
CA CYS A 2 -40.85 12.04 3.70
C CYS A 2 -39.71 11.04 3.50
N GLN A 3 -39.74 10.38 2.34
CA GLN A 3 -38.95 9.20 2.00
C GLN A 3 -37.51 9.60 1.64
N TYR A 4 -36.52 9.03 2.34
CA TYR A 4 -35.12 9.12 1.94
C TYR A 4 -34.83 8.09 0.83
N GLN A 5 -34.78 8.56 -0.42
CA GLN A 5 -34.28 7.77 -1.55
C GLN A 5 -32.78 7.50 -1.37
N LYS A 6 -32.42 6.21 -1.31
CA LYS A 6 -31.02 5.74 -1.40
C LYS A 6 -30.52 5.92 -2.84
N GLN A 7 -29.49 6.74 -3.04
CA GLN A 7 -28.66 6.68 -4.25
C GLN A 7 -27.40 5.85 -4.00
N PRO A 8 -26.95 5.03 -4.98
CA PRO A 8 -25.87 4.07 -4.80
C PRO A 8 -24.49 4.75 -4.90
N LEU A 9 -23.60 4.38 -3.97
CA LEU A 9 -22.19 4.75 -3.97
C LEU A 9 -21.48 4.15 -5.20
N LYS A 10 -21.23 4.99 -6.20
CA LYS A 10 -20.38 4.70 -7.36
C LYS A 10 -18.90 4.57 -6.95
N ASP A 11 -18.37 3.38 -7.26
CA ASP A 11 -17.03 3.11 -7.79
C ASP A 11 -15.82 3.77 -7.11
N SER A 12 -15.29 3.09 -6.09
CA SER A 12 -13.89 3.23 -5.66
C SER A 12 -13.11 2.00 -6.15
N ARG A 13 -12.41 2.14 -7.28
CA ARG A 13 -11.49 1.12 -7.82
C ARG A 13 -10.28 0.93 -6.91
N ALA A 14 -10.47 0.18 -5.82
CA ALA A 14 -9.39 -0.52 -5.13
C ALA A 14 -9.21 -1.88 -5.82
N LEU A 15 -7.98 -2.22 -6.23
CA LEU A 15 -7.67 -3.61 -6.59
C LEU A 15 -7.80 -4.45 -5.31
N SER A 16 -8.95 -5.08 -5.14
CA SER A 16 -9.17 -6.03 -4.05
C SER A 16 -8.47 -7.34 -4.42
N ILE A 17 -7.46 -7.72 -3.63
CA ILE A 17 -6.96 -9.08 -3.61
C ILE A 17 -8.07 -9.94 -3.00
N VAL A 18 -8.62 -10.87 -3.77
CA VAL A 18 -9.68 -11.77 -3.30
C VAL A 18 -9.15 -13.18 -3.38
N ILE A 19 -9.25 -13.90 -2.27
CA ILE A 19 -9.06 -15.34 -2.24
C ILE A 19 -10.31 -15.96 -2.87
N ALA A 20 -10.22 -16.39 -4.13
CA ALA A 20 -11.31 -17.11 -4.77
C ALA A 20 -11.16 -18.60 -4.46
N VAL A 21 -12.20 -19.20 -3.89
CA VAL A 21 -12.32 -20.66 -3.76
C VAL A 21 -13.00 -21.13 -5.04
N VAL A 22 -12.25 -21.76 -5.95
CA VAL A 22 -12.79 -22.33 -7.18
C VAL A 22 -13.16 -23.78 -6.89
N PHE A 23 -14.45 -24.09 -6.90
CA PHE A 23 -14.95 -25.46 -6.87
C PHE A 23 -14.85 -26.06 -8.27
N VAL A 24 -13.96 -27.03 -8.45
CA VAL A 24 -13.96 -27.91 -9.63
C VAL A 24 -14.72 -29.16 -9.21
N SER A 25 -15.98 -29.27 -9.63
CA SER A 25 -16.77 -30.48 -9.45
C SER A 25 -16.48 -31.43 -10.61
N LEU A 26 -15.67 -32.46 -10.36
CA LEU A 26 -15.76 -33.70 -11.13
C LEU A 26 -16.56 -34.68 -10.26
N ALA A 27 -17.74 -35.05 -10.76
CA ALA A 27 -18.49 -36.17 -10.22
C ALA A 27 -17.84 -37.48 -10.67
N ALA A 28 -17.89 -38.46 -9.77
CA ALA A 28 -17.43 -39.84 -9.85
C ALA A 28 -16.03 -40.12 -9.25
N THR A 29 -16.06 -40.97 -8.21
CA THR A 29 -14.98 -41.49 -7.36
C THR A 29 -14.56 -40.58 -6.20
N GLY A 30 -14.85 -41.06 -4.99
CA GLY A 30 -14.75 -40.34 -3.73
C GLY A 30 -13.32 -40.10 -3.26
N GLN A 31 -12.69 -39.03 -3.77
CA GLN A 31 -11.58 -38.37 -3.08
C GLN A 31 -12.02 -36.95 -2.72
N SER A 32 -11.91 -36.61 -1.44
CA SER A 32 -12.09 -35.25 -0.95
C SER A 32 -11.03 -34.35 -1.60
N ILE A 33 -11.46 -33.54 -2.57
CA ILE A 33 -10.58 -32.54 -3.17
C ILE A 33 -10.35 -31.47 -2.11
N ALA A 34 -9.17 -31.48 -1.48
CA ALA A 34 -8.66 -30.35 -0.74
C ALA A 34 -8.82 -29.10 -1.63
N SER A 35 -9.67 -28.16 -1.23
CA SER A 35 -9.96 -26.96 -2.01
C SER A 35 -8.66 -26.19 -2.23
N VAL A 36 -8.07 -26.24 -3.43
CA VAL A 36 -6.90 -25.42 -3.75
C VAL A 36 -7.39 -23.98 -3.82
N LYS A 37 -7.22 -23.22 -2.72
CA LYS A 37 -7.41 -21.77 -2.68
C LYS A 37 -6.50 -21.14 -3.72
N THR A 38 -7.04 -20.88 -4.90
CA THR A 38 -6.28 -20.35 -6.02
C THR A 38 -6.23 -18.83 -5.87
N SER A 39 -5.07 -18.29 -5.53
CA SER A 39 -4.87 -16.83 -5.45
C SER A 39 -4.92 -16.20 -6.84
N GLY A 40 -5.48 -15.01 -6.97
CA GLY A 40 -5.56 -14.28 -8.24
C GLY A 40 -6.03 -12.84 -8.02
N ILE A 41 -6.30 -12.14 -9.12
CA ILE A 41 -6.82 -10.76 -9.09
C ILE A 41 -8.14 -10.66 -9.83
N TRP A 42 -8.99 -9.71 -9.42
CA TRP A 42 -10.11 -9.28 -10.24
C TRP A 42 -9.69 -8.18 -11.20
N TYR A 43 -9.98 -8.38 -12.48
CA TYR A 43 -9.68 -7.49 -13.59
C TYR A 43 -10.97 -6.96 -14.21
N HIS A 44 -10.98 -5.67 -14.55
CA HIS A 44 -12.07 -5.06 -15.32
C HIS A 44 -11.67 -4.95 -16.77
N VAL A 45 -12.41 -5.65 -17.63
CA VAL A 45 -12.21 -5.66 -19.08
C VAL A 45 -12.36 -4.24 -19.64
N ARG A 46 -11.37 -3.80 -20.40
CA ARG A 46 -11.32 -2.48 -21.05
C ARG A 46 -11.68 -2.61 -22.53
N LYS A 47 -11.93 -1.46 -23.17
CA LYS A 47 -12.17 -1.39 -24.61
C LYS A 47 -10.96 -1.96 -25.36
N GLY A 48 -11.19 -2.98 -26.18
CA GLY A 48 -10.16 -3.64 -26.97
C GLY A 48 -9.42 -4.78 -26.27
N ASP A 49 -9.75 -5.10 -25.01
CA ASP A 49 -9.12 -6.24 -24.33
C ASP A 49 -9.65 -7.58 -24.86
N THR A 50 -8.73 -8.50 -25.15
CA THR A 50 -9.03 -9.93 -25.34
C THR A 50 -8.56 -10.75 -24.12
N VAL A 51 -9.10 -11.96 -23.92
CA VAL A 51 -8.59 -12.86 -22.87
C VAL A 51 -7.15 -13.23 -23.11
N TRP A 52 -6.77 -13.40 -24.38
CA TRP A 52 -5.40 -13.66 -24.79
C TRP A 52 -4.44 -12.56 -24.37
N ASP A 53 -4.79 -11.29 -24.59
CA ASP A 53 -3.95 -10.16 -24.20
C ASP A 53 -3.86 -10.03 -22.68
N ILE A 54 -4.97 -10.26 -21.98
CA ILE A 54 -5.00 -10.28 -20.52
C ILE A 54 -4.12 -11.43 -19.98
N ALA A 55 -4.23 -12.62 -20.54
CA ALA A 55 -3.45 -13.79 -20.15
C ALA A 55 -1.95 -13.57 -20.35
N ARG A 56 -1.56 -13.04 -21.52
CA ARG A 56 -0.19 -12.68 -21.85
C ARG A 56 0.35 -11.63 -20.88
N LYS A 57 -0.43 -10.58 -20.61
CA LYS A 57 -0.06 -9.49 -19.69
C LYS A 57 0.22 -9.99 -18.28
N TYR A 58 -0.62 -10.88 -17.76
CA TYR A 58 -0.48 -11.42 -16.41
C TYR A 58 0.37 -12.69 -16.33
N LYS A 59 0.90 -13.15 -17.47
CA LYS A 59 1.72 -14.37 -17.60
C LYS A 59 1.01 -15.61 -17.04
N VAL A 60 -0.28 -15.71 -17.33
CA VAL A 60 -1.11 -16.86 -16.98
C VAL A 60 -1.61 -17.56 -18.23
N SER A 61 -2.09 -18.79 -18.09
CA SER A 61 -2.70 -19.50 -19.22
C SER A 61 -4.03 -18.85 -19.59
N HIS A 62 -4.26 -18.66 -20.89
CA HIS A 62 -5.57 -18.27 -21.42
C HIS A 62 -6.69 -19.18 -20.89
N ASN A 63 -6.47 -20.49 -20.92
CA ASN A 63 -7.43 -21.51 -20.50
C ASN A 63 -7.75 -21.43 -18.99
N SER A 64 -6.78 -21.04 -18.15
CA SER A 64 -7.02 -20.92 -16.71
C SER A 64 -7.99 -19.78 -16.40
N ILE A 65 -7.89 -18.65 -17.13
CA ILE A 65 -8.84 -17.54 -17.02
C ILE A 65 -10.25 -17.98 -17.43
N LEU A 66 -10.39 -18.64 -18.59
CA LEU A 66 -11.69 -19.08 -19.07
C LEU A 66 -12.38 -20.02 -18.08
N LYS A 67 -11.66 -21.06 -17.62
CA LYS A 67 -12.15 -22.03 -16.64
C LYS A 67 -12.56 -21.38 -15.33
N ALA A 68 -11.70 -20.53 -14.76
CA ALA A 68 -11.95 -19.89 -13.47
C ALA A 68 -13.14 -18.90 -13.50
N ASN A 69 -13.47 -18.36 -14.67
CA ASN A 69 -14.61 -17.47 -14.87
C ASN A 69 -15.84 -18.14 -15.46
N ARG A 70 -15.81 -19.47 -15.68
CA ARG A 70 -16.89 -20.23 -16.33
C ARG A 70 -17.30 -19.64 -17.70
N ILE A 71 -16.32 -19.21 -18.49
CA ILE A 71 -16.54 -18.62 -19.81
C ILE A 71 -16.26 -19.68 -20.88
N GLN A 72 -17.32 -20.08 -21.59
CA GLN A 72 -17.25 -21.08 -22.66
C GLN A 72 -16.88 -20.50 -24.03
N SER A 73 -17.00 -19.18 -24.22
CA SER A 73 -16.64 -18.51 -25.48
C SER A 73 -16.17 -17.08 -25.23
N GLU A 74 -15.08 -16.69 -25.89
CA GLU A 74 -14.44 -15.36 -25.81
C GLU A 74 -15.40 -14.22 -26.21
N LYS A 75 -16.42 -14.49 -27.05
CA LYS A 75 -17.44 -13.51 -27.49
C LYS A 75 -18.27 -12.93 -26.34
N ARG A 76 -18.23 -13.53 -25.14
CA ARG A 76 -18.99 -13.10 -23.95
C ARG A 76 -18.24 -12.11 -23.06
N ILE A 77 -17.16 -11.53 -23.55
CA ILE A 77 -16.35 -10.58 -22.79
C ILE A 77 -16.61 -9.19 -23.35
N HIS A 78 -17.28 -8.39 -22.53
CA HIS A 78 -17.68 -7.04 -22.85
C HIS A 78 -17.02 -6.07 -21.88
N ILE A 79 -16.86 -4.82 -22.33
CA ILE A 79 -16.26 -3.73 -21.57
C ILE A 79 -16.94 -3.62 -20.20
N GLY A 80 -16.14 -3.53 -19.14
CA GLY A 80 -16.60 -3.41 -17.76
C GLY A 80 -16.85 -4.73 -17.04
N LYS A 81 -16.88 -5.87 -17.74
CA LYS A 81 -17.01 -7.20 -17.12
C LYS A 81 -15.84 -7.47 -16.17
N LYS A 82 -16.14 -7.98 -14.98
CA LYS A 82 -15.14 -8.44 -14.01
C LYS A 82 -14.71 -9.87 -14.34
N LEU A 83 -13.40 -10.08 -14.48
CA LEU A 83 -12.76 -11.38 -14.68
C LEU A 83 -11.81 -11.67 -13.52
N PHE A 84 -11.93 -12.83 -12.91
CA PHE A 84 -10.94 -13.36 -11.99
C PHE A 84 -9.79 -13.97 -12.78
N ILE A 85 -8.57 -13.48 -12.57
CA ILE A 85 -7.39 -13.98 -13.26
C ILE A 85 -6.62 -14.87 -12.27
N PRO A 86 -6.76 -16.20 -12.35
CA PRO A 86 -6.12 -17.12 -11.40
C PRO A 86 -4.62 -17.15 -11.62
N GLY A 87 -3.85 -17.07 -10.53
CA GLY A 87 -2.38 -17.03 -10.57
C GLY A 87 -1.80 -15.71 -11.08
N ALA A 88 -2.65 -14.73 -11.42
CA ALA A 88 -2.19 -13.41 -11.80
C ALA A 88 -1.94 -12.54 -10.58
N PHE A 89 -0.90 -11.72 -10.70
CA PHE A 89 -0.49 -10.76 -9.69
C PHE A 89 -0.45 -9.37 -10.31
N PRO A 90 -0.79 -8.29 -9.57
CA PRO A 90 -0.62 -6.94 -10.08
C PRO A 90 0.85 -6.73 -10.42
N GLU A 91 1.17 -6.11 -11.55
CA GLU A 91 2.55 -5.67 -11.81
C GLU A 91 2.93 -4.59 -10.77
N HIS A 92 3.59 -5.04 -9.71
CA HIS A 92 4.18 -4.14 -8.73
C HIS A 92 5.49 -3.61 -9.29
N LYS A 93 5.39 -2.50 -10.05
CA LYS A 93 6.56 -1.75 -10.55
C LYS A 93 7.47 -1.24 -9.41
N TYR A 94 6.99 -1.26 -8.17
CA TYR A 94 7.69 -0.81 -6.98
C TYR A 94 7.67 -1.85 -5.87
N GLY A 95 8.74 -1.87 -5.10
CA GLY A 95 8.97 -2.79 -3.98
C GLY A 95 10.31 -2.49 -3.34
N THR A 96 10.66 -3.28 -2.33
CA THR A 96 11.90 -3.09 -1.56
C THR A 96 12.76 -4.33 -1.65
N TRP A 97 14.06 -4.14 -1.87
CA TRP A 97 15.03 -5.21 -1.68
C TRP A 97 15.25 -5.43 -0.17
N TYR A 98 14.86 -6.59 0.31
CA TYR A 98 15.07 -7.04 1.68
C TYR A 98 16.21 -8.06 1.70
N ARG A 99 17.13 -7.89 2.65
CA ARG A 99 18.17 -8.87 2.93
C ARG A 99 17.68 -9.81 4.03
N VAL A 100 17.53 -11.08 3.68
CA VAL A 100 17.09 -12.15 4.59
C VAL A 100 18.05 -12.24 5.77
N LYS A 101 17.51 -12.23 6.99
CA LYS A 101 18.26 -12.40 8.23
C LYS A 101 18.22 -13.85 8.69
N HIS A 102 19.15 -14.22 9.56
CA HIS A 102 19.15 -15.54 10.17
C HIS A 102 17.83 -15.78 10.93
N GLY A 103 17.18 -16.92 10.64
CA GLY A 103 15.88 -17.28 11.23
C GLY A 103 14.67 -16.60 10.60
N ASP A 104 14.81 -15.82 9.53
CA ASP A 104 13.65 -15.35 8.78
C ASP A 104 12.94 -16.50 8.06
N THR A 105 11.61 -16.43 8.01
CA THR A 105 10.79 -17.29 7.16
C THR A 105 10.03 -16.42 6.17
N LEU A 106 9.73 -16.94 4.96
CA LEU A 106 8.91 -16.21 4.00
C LEU A 106 7.55 -15.82 4.58
N SER A 107 6.93 -16.71 5.35
CA SER A 107 5.67 -16.44 6.06
C SER A 107 5.77 -15.22 6.98
N ARG A 108 6.83 -15.14 7.79
CA ARG A 108 7.03 -14.02 8.72
C ARG A 108 7.34 -12.72 7.97
N ILE A 109 8.15 -12.77 6.92
CA ILE A 109 8.42 -11.61 6.07
C ILE A 109 7.13 -11.14 5.40
N ALA A 110 6.36 -12.05 4.81
CA ALA A 110 5.11 -11.75 4.12
C ALA A 110 4.11 -11.05 5.05
N VAL A 111 3.90 -11.61 6.24
CA VAL A 111 3.02 -11.05 7.29
C VAL A 111 3.49 -9.66 7.72
N ASN A 112 4.79 -9.49 8.00
CA ASN A 112 5.35 -8.20 8.41
C ASN A 112 5.18 -7.11 7.35
N HIS A 113 5.26 -7.49 6.08
CA HIS A 113 5.10 -6.59 4.95
C HIS A 113 3.64 -6.48 4.46
N GLY A 114 2.71 -7.18 5.10
CA GLY A 114 1.29 -7.15 4.76
C GLY A 114 0.98 -7.72 3.38
N ILE A 115 1.75 -8.73 2.96
CA ILE A 115 1.62 -9.38 1.65
C ILE A 115 1.41 -10.89 1.80
N PRO A 116 0.65 -11.57 0.91
CA PRO A 116 0.60 -13.02 0.90
C PRO A 116 1.97 -13.63 0.58
N VAL A 117 2.25 -14.81 1.15
CA VAL A 117 3.48 -15.57 0.89
C VAL A 117 3.63 -15.89 -0.60
N SER A 118 2.53 -16.23 -1.27
CA SER A 118 2.51 -16.49 -2.72
C SER A 118 3.05 -15.32 -3.53
N ASN A 119 2.85 -14.07 -3.09
CA ASN A 119 3.37 -12.89 -3.77
C ASN A 119 4.88 -12.77 -3.64
N LEU A 120 5.46 -13.13 -2.49
CA LEU A 120 6.91 -13.18 -2.33
C LEU A 120 7.52 -14.28 -3.18
N VAL A 121 6.93 -15.49 -3.14
CA VAL A 121 7.40 -16.64 -3.91
C VAL A 121 7.43 -16.31 -5.40
N TRP A 122 6.29 -15.83 -5.93
CA TRP A 122 6.15 -15.48 -7.34
C TRP A 122 7.11 -14.37 -7.78
N ARG A 123 7.19 -13.27 -7.00
CA ARG A 123 7.98 -12.10 -7.39
C ARG A 123 9.49 -12.34 -7.37
N ASN A 124 9.92 -13.26 -6.50
CA ASN A 124 11.32 -13.63 -6.33
C ASN A 124 11.70 -14.91 -7.07
N ARG A 125 10.77 -15.50 -7.83
CA ARG A 125 10.96 -16.76 -8.56
C ARG A 125 11.49 -17.87 -7.63
N LEU A 126 11.01 -17.90 -6.39
CA LEU A 126 11.42 -18.92 -5.42
C LEU A 126 10.71 -20.23 -5.78
N LYS A 127 11.43 -21.35 -5.72
CA LYS A 127 10.87 -22.68 -6.03
C LYS A 127 9.94 -23.17 -4.91
N SER A 128 10.19 -22.78 -3.66
CA SER A 128 9.32 -23.06 -2.51
C SER A 128 9.45 -22.01 -1.41
N ALA A 129 8.55 -22.06 -0.43
CA ALA A 129 8.54 -21.13 0.69
C ALA A 129 9.72 -21.32 1.68
N ASP A 130 10.34 -22.49 1.63
CA ASP A 130 11.29 -22.98 2.65
C ASP A 130 12.76 -22.81 2.24
N GLN A 131 13.05 -22.40 1.00
CA GLN A 131 14.42 -22.24 0.48
C GLN A 131 15.04 -20.87 0.72
N LEU A 132 14.62 -20.17 1.80
CA LEU A 132 15.11 -18.83 2.07
C LEU A 132 16.50 -18.89 2.72
N GLN A 133 17.53 -18.42 2.02
CA GLN A 133 18.90 -18.39 2.55
C GLN A 133 19.20 -17.09 3.29
N ALA A 134 19.91 -17.18 4.41
CA ALA A 134 20.42 -15.99 5.09
C ALA A 134 21.28 -15.15 4.12
N ASN A 135 21.18 -13.82 4.23
CA ASN A 135 21.78 -12.83 3.34
C ASN A 135 21.27 -12.78 1.89
N GLN A 136 20.37 -13.68 1.48
CA GLN A 136 19.72 -13.60 0.18
C GLN A 136 18.96 -12.27 0.06
N LYS A 137 19.10 -11.60 -1.09
CA LYS A 137 18.28 -10.42 -1.40
C LYS A 137 16.99 -10.89 -2.08
N ILE A 138 15.86 -10.56 -1.47
CA ILE A 138 14.54 -10.77 -2.06
C ILE A 138 13.87 -9.41 -2.31
N PHE A 139 13.19 -9.28 -3.42
CA PHE A 139 12.31 -8.18 -3.73
C PHE A 139 10.93 -8.41 -3.08
N ILE A 140 10.59 -7.56 -2.14
CA ILE A 140 9.27 -7.52 -1.51
C ILE A 140 8.39 -6.59 -2.36
N PRO A 141 7.43 -7.10 -3.14
CA PRO A 141 6.55 -6.25 -3.93
C PRO A 141 5.67 -5.42 -2.98
N ASN A 142 5.60 -4.11 -3.21
CA ASN A 142 4.67 -3.27 -2.46
C ASN A 142 3.25 -3.57 -2.95
N LEU A 143 2.50 -4.37 -2.19
CA LEU A 143 1.09 -4.64 -2.50
C LEU A 143 0.17 -3.44 -2.41
N HIS A 144 0.66 -2.34 -1.85
CA HIS A 144 -0.01 -1.06 -1.88
C HIS A 144 0.69 -0.11 -2.84
N PRO A 145 0.58 -0.28 -4.17
CA PRO A 145 0.70 0.88 -5.02
C PRO A 145 -0.40 1.85 -4.56
N SER A 146 -0.02 2.97 -3.92
CA SER A 146 -0.86 4.14 -3.66
C SER A 146 -2.02 4.05 -2.65
N SER A 147 -1.88 3.33 -1.51
CA SER A 147 -2.82 3.60 -0.40
C SER A 147 -2.59 4.98 0.21
N PHE A 148 -1.33 5.44 0.21
CA PHE A 148 -0.93 6.76 0.66
C PHE A 148 -0.62 7.68 -0.52
N ALA A 149 -1.33 8.80 -0.60
CA ALA A 149 -1.02 9.90 -1.49
C ALA A 149 0.21 10.68 -0.97
N PRO A 150 0.96 11.36 -1.85
CA PRO A 150 1.96 12.34 -1.44
C PRO A 150 1.39 13.35 -0.43
N PRO A 151 2.11 13.66 0.67
CA PRO A 151 1.62 14.57 1.70
C PRO A 151 1.63 16.04 1.25
N MET A 152 2.27 16.36 0.12
CA MET A 152 2.24 17.67 -0.52
C MET A 152 2.09 17.52 -2.04
N ARG A 153 1.45 18.51 -2.68
CA ARG A 153 1.25 18.58 -4.14
C ARG A 153 2.28 19.48 -4.81
N ILE A 154 3.54 19.31 -4.41
CA ILE A 154 4.71 19.94 -5.03
C ILE A 154 5.71 18.83 -5.37
N LYS A 155 6.75 19.15 -6.15
CA LYS A 155 7.87 18.23 -6.33
C LYS A 155 8.47 17.92 -4.96
N LEU A 156 8.33 16.67 -4.52
CA LEU A 156 8.87 16.21 -3.24
C LEU A 156 10.38 16.07 -3.35
N VAL A 157 11.11 16.99 -2.73
CA VAL A 157 12.57 16.93 -2.63
C VAL A 157 12.92 16.44 -1.24
N LEU A 158 13.48 15.23 -1.18
CA LEU A 158 13.89 14.62 0.07
C LEU A 158 15.17 15.30 0.57
N THR A 159 15.13 15.82 1.78
CA THR A 159 16.29 16.46 2.45
C THR A 159 16.90 15.56 3.52
N SER A 160 16.14 14.60 4.05
CA SER A 160 16.66 13.56 4.93
C SER A 160 15.86 12.28 4.82
N ASP A 161 16.58 11.17 4.73
CA ASP A 161 16.05 9.81 4.71
C ASP A 161 15.67 9.30 6.11
N TYR A 162 14.88 8.22 6.10
CA TYR A 162 14.61 7.37 7.26
C TYR A 162 15.84 6.53 7.63
N GLY A 163 16.16 6.43 8.93
CA GLY A 163 17.28 5.61 9.43
C GLY A 163 18.29 6.34 10.30
N TYR A 164 19.41 5.69 10.63
CA TYR A 164 20.48 6.30 11.43
C TYR A 164 21.20 7.38 10.63
N ARG A 165 21.24 8.60 11.19
CA ARG A 165 21.99 9.73 10.63
C ARG A 165 22.70 10.51 11.73
N ARG A 166 23.72 11.28 11.34
CA ARG A 166 24.32 12.26 12.25
C ARG A 166 23.32 13.41 12.45
N HIS A 167 22.93 13.66 13.69
CA HIS A 167 21.98 14.71 14.02
C HIS A 167 22.59 16.08 13.68
N PRO A 168 21.90 16.94 12.91
CA PRO A 168 22.47 18.17 12.38
C PRO A 168 22.89 19.15 13.48
N THR A 169 22.17 19.18 14.60
CA THR A 169 22.50 20.09 15.72
C THR A 169 23.26 19.43 16.87
N LEU A 170 23.10 18.12 17.08
CA LEU A 170 23.67 17.44 18.26
C LEU A 170 24.96 16.70 17.90
N LYS A 171 25.31 16.62 16.61
CA LYS A 171 26.46 15.89 16.04
C LYS A 171 26.55 14.40 16.44
N LYS A 172 25.56 13.85 17.15
CA LYS A 172 25.42 12.44 17.57
C LYS A 172 24.65 11.62 16.54
N ARG A 173 24.92 10.31 16.46
CA ARG A 173 24.14 9.40 15.60
C ARG A 173 22.75 9.19 16.21
N MET A 174 21.70 9.61 15.50
CA MET A 174 20.31 9.48 15.93
C MET A 174 19.48 8.81 14.84
N PHE A 175 18.48 8.04 15.24
CA PHE A 175 17.56 7.41 14.32
C PHE A 175 16.46 8.40 13.90
N HIS A 176 16.25 8.51 12.60
CA HIS A 176 15.20 9.33 12.01
C HIS A 176 14.01 8.47 11.62
N TYR A 177 12.87 8.72 12.25
CA TYR A 177 11.68 7.88 12.19
C TYR A 177 10.74 8.18 11.00
N GLY A 178 11.13 9.12 10.13
CA GLY A 178 10.35 9.59 8.98
C GLY A 178 11.21 10.04 7.81
N LEU A 179 10.58 10.76 6.89
CA LEU A 179 11.21 11.46 5.76
C LEU A 179 11.04 12.96 5.95
N ASP A 180 12.10 13.73 5.63
CA ASP A 180 12.02 15.19 5.62
C ASP A 180 11.93 15.68 4.17
N PHE A 181 10.87 16.41 3.84
CA PHE A 181 10.65 16.99 2.52
C PHE A 181 10.84 18.49 2.56
N ARG A 182 11.69 19.03 1.67
CA ARG A 182 11.85 20.47 1.50
C ARG A 182 10.51 21.12 1.20
N ALA A 183 10.14 22.11 1.99
CA ALA A 183 8.91 22.88 1.79
C ALA A 183 9.06 24.28 2.36
N ARG A 184 8.61 25.30 1.62
CA ARG A 184 8.50 26.65 2.16
C ARG A 184 7.45 26.68 3.27
N LYS A 185 7.62 27.54 4.27
CA LYS A 185 6.56 27.80 5.27
C LYS A 185 5.27 28.18 4.54
N GLY A 186 4.13 27.62 4.97
CA GLY A 186 2.83 27.86 4.34
C GLY A 186 2.45 26.87 3.22
N THR A 187 3.32 25.93 2.84
CA THR A 187 2.96 24.93 1.80
C THR A 187 1.84 24.03 2.32
N ARG A 188 0.81 23.77 1.50
CA ARG A 188 -0.33 22.92 1.90
C ARG A 188 0.11 21.48 2.14
N VAL A 189 -0.29 20.95 3.29
CA VAL A 189 -0.08 19.56 3.71
C VAL A 189 -1.41 18.82 3.67
N TYR A 190 -1.41 17.64 3.05
CA TYR A 190 -2.60 16.85 2.78
C TYR A 190 -2.56 15.52 3.53
N ALA A 191 -3.73 15.02 3.95
CA ALA A 191 -3.84 13.68 4.50
C ALA A 191 -3.47 12.63 3.44
N SER A 192 -2.37 11.92 3.66
CA SER A 192 -1.90 10.88 2.75
C SER A 192 -2.90 9.73 2.63
N LYS A 193 -3.73 9.48 3.64
CA LYS A 193 -4.80 8.46 3.61
C LYS A 193 -6.01 8.91 4.44
N SER A 194 -7.21 8.45 4.09
CA SER A 194 -8.41 8.72 4.90
C SER A 194 -8.28 8.12 6.29
N GLY A 195 -8.78 8.82 7.31
CA GLY A 195 -8.66 8.38 8.69
C GLY A 195 -9.23 9.35 9.70
N LYS A 196 -8.97 9.09 10.98
CA LYS A 196 -9.38 9.92 12.11
C LYS A 196 -8.16 10.62 12.70
N ILE A 197 -8.26 11.92 12.95
CA ILE A 197 -7.23 12.68 13.66
C ILE A 197 -7.20 12.19 15.11
N VAL A 198 -6.09 11.60 15.54
CA VAL A 198 -5.90 11.15 16.92
C VAL A 198 -5.26 12.25 17.76
N ARG A 199 -4.33 13.02 17.16
CA ARG A 199 -3.73 14.19 17.80
C ARG A 199 -3.47 15.29 16.78
N SER A 200 -3.77 16.52 17.17
CA SER A 200 -3.46 17.75 16.47
C SER A 200 -3.07 18.80 17.51
N GLY A 201 -1.80 19.21 17.55
CA GLY A 201 -1.31 20.14 18.57
C GLY A 201 0.21 20.19 18.62
N TRP A 202 0.76 20.60 19.77
CA TRP A 202 2.20 20.72 19.97
C TRP A 202 2.81 19.46 20.62
N ARG A 203 4.01 19.06 20.19
CA ARG A 203 4.86 18.09 20.89
C ARG A 203 6.33 18.46 20.75
N SER A 204 7.08 18.34 21.85
CA SER A 204 8.53 18.55 21.82
C SER A 204 9.21 17.72 20.72
N GLY A 205 10.18 18.33 20.02
CA GLY A 205 10.78 17.77 18.82
C GLY A 205 9.98 18.11 17.56
N TYR A 206 8.73 17.65 17.44
CA TYR A 206 7.91 17.83 16.24
C TYR A 206 7.35 19.26 16.07
N GLY A 207 7.25 20.04 17.16
CA GLY A 207 6.51 21.30 17.14
C GLY A 207 5.02 21.05 16.94
N ASN A 208 4.36 21.87 16.11
CA ASN A 208 3.00 21.57 15.69
C ASN A 208 2.99 20.33 14.81
N TYR A 209 2.12 19.39 15.16
CA TYR A 209 2.01 18.13 14.43
C TYR A 209 0.56 17.64 14.36
N VAL A 210 0.32 16.78 13.36
CA VAL A 210 -0.92 16.03 13.19
C VAL A 210 -0.59 14.55 13.13
N LEU A 211 -1.33 13.72 13.86
CA LEU A 211 -1.30 12.27 13.83
C LEU A 211 -2.67 11.75 13.39
N ILE A 212 -2.70 10.99 12.30
CA ILE A 212 -3.92 10.39 11.75
C ILE A 212 -3.84 8.88 11.89
N LYS A 213 -4.89 8.26 12.44
CA LYS A 213 -5.06 6.81 12.44
C LYS A 213 -5.94 6.39 11.27
N HIS A 214 -5.51 5.35 10.58
CA HIS A 214 -6.14 4.83 9.37
C HIS A 214 -6.57 3.38 9.59
N VAL A 215 -7.46 2.92 8.71
CA VAL A 215 -7.83 1.51 8.63
C VAL A 215 -6.61 0.62 8.36
N GLY A 216 -6.65 -0.59 8.91
CA GLY A 216 -5.58 -1.57 8.79
C GLY A 216 -4.36 -1.29 9.67
N GLY A 217 -4.54 -0.63 10.82
CA GLY A 217 -3.46 -0.41 11.80
C GLY A 217 -2.35 0.53 11.34
N PHE A 218 -2.65 1.41 10.38
CA PHE A 218 -1.69 2.40 9.90
C PHE A 218 -1.89 3.74 10.59
N GLU A 219 -0.81 4.50 10.74
CA GLU A 219 -0.85 5.89 11.18
C GLU A 219 0.07 6.75 10.32
N THR A 220 -0.27 8.02 10.15
CA THR A 220 0.62 9.02 9.53
C THR A 220 0.84 10.20 10.46
N LEU A 221 2.09 10.66 10.56
CA LEU A 221 2.47 11.84 11.33
C LEU A 221 3.00 12.92 10.39
N TYR A 222 2.60 14.17 10.63
CA TYR A 222 3.03 15.36 9.91
C TYR A 222 3.57 16.35 10.93
N GLY A 223 4.88 16.63 10.93
CA GLY A 223 5.56 17.48 11.90
C GLY A 223 6.05 18.81 11.32
N HIS A 224 6.56 19.66 12.21
CA HIS A 224 7.09 21.00 11.94
C HIS A 224 6.10 21.96 11.28
N LEU A 225 4.80 21.78 11.55
CA LEU A 225 3.73 22.52 10.88
C LEU A 225 3.69 24.00 11.32
N TYR A 226 3.32 24.90 10.42
CA TYR A 226 3.07 26.29 10.79
C TYR A 226 1.65 26.45 11.35
N ILE A 227 0.65 25.96 10.61
CA ILE A 227 -0.77 26.06 10.94
C ILE A 227 -1.41 24.68 10.84
N ILE A 228 -2.21 24.31 11.84
CA ILE A 228 -3.04 23.12 11.84
C ILE A 228 -4.47 23.52 11.45
N ARG A 229 -5.09 22.79 10.51
CA ARG A 229 -6.44 23.09 9.99
C ARG A 229 -7.49 22.03 10.36
N VAL A 230 -7.15 21.13 11.27
CA VAL A 230 -8.00 20.04 11.73
C VAL A 230 -7.96 19.94 13.25
N LYS A 231 -8.99 19.34 13.85
CA LYS A 231 -9.11 19.13 15.29
C LYS A 231 -8.97 17.65 15.66
N ASN A 232 -8.67 17.38 16.93
CA ASN A 232 -8.73 16.02 17.47
C ASN A 232 -10.10 15.39 17.18
N GLU A 233 -10.11 14.08 17.00
CA GLU A 233 -11.29 13.26 16.70
C GLU A 233 -11.95 13.50 15.33
N GLN A 234 -11.52 14.51 14.56
CA GLN A 234 -12.05 14.80 13.23
C GLN A 234 -11.76 13.68 12.23
N TYR A 235 -12.71 13.34 11.37
CA TYR A 235 -12.47 12.47 10.21
C TYR A 235 -12.01 13.27 9.00
N VAL A 236 -11.01 12.75 8.29
CA VAL A 236 -10.45 13.37 7.08
C VAL A 236 -10.41 12.38 5.92
N LYS A 237 -10.60 12.90 4.71
CA LYS A 237 -10.48 12.13 3.47
C LYS A 237 -9.04 12.20 2.95
N LYS A 238 -8.59 11.14 2.25
CA LYS A 238 -7.33 11.15 1.50
C LYS A 238 -7.30 12.37 0.57
N GLY A 239 -6.20 13.13 0.61
CA GLY A 239 -6.01 14.33 -0.20
C GLY A 239 -6.72 15.59 0.32
N GLN A 240 -7.34 15.54 1.51
CA GLN A 240 -7.86 16.72 2.19
C GLN A 240 -6.71 17.52 2.82
N VAL A 241 -6.77 18.86 2.74
CA VAL A 241 -5.80 19.73 3.42
C VAL A 241 -6.00 19.63 4.93
N ILE A 242 -4.92 19.31 5.64
CA ILE A 242 -4.94 19.16 7.10
C ILE A 242 -4.12 20.23 7.84
N ALA A 243 -3.14 20.83 7.15
CA ALA A 243 -2.21 21.77 7.75
C ALA A 243 -1.44 22.55 6.68
N LEU A 244 -0.61 23.48 7.13
CA LEU A 244 0.43 24.14 6.35
C LEU A 244 1.81 23.81 6.95
N SER A 245 2.79 23.52 6.10
CA SER A 245 4.18 23.24 6.52
C SER A 245 4.81 24.46 7.16
N GLY A 246 5.84 24.25 7.97
CA GLY A 246 6.48 25.33 8.72
C GLY A 246 7.91 25.00 9.10
N ASN A 247 8.30 25.51 10.27
CA ASN A 247 9.62 25.32 10.87
C ASN A 247 9.53 25.25 12.40
N THR A 248 8.40 24.80 12.94
CA THR A 248 8.19 24.79 14.40
C THR A 248 8.88 23.61 15.07
N GLY A 249 9.13 23.69 16.37
CA GLY A 249 9.79 22.63 17.12
C GLY A 249 11.28 22.59 16.82
N ARG A 250 11.87 21.38 16.83
CA ARG A 250 13.32 21.22 16.60
C ARG A 250 13.60 21.00 15.12
N SER A 251 13.77 22.10 14.39
CA SER A 251 14.03 22.09 12.95
C SER A 251 15.10 23.13 12.59
N THR A 252 15.98 22.81 11.64
CA THR A 252 17.06 23.70 11.18
C THR A 252 16.63 24.61 10.02
N GLY A 253 15.46 24.37 9.44
CA GLY A 253 14.92 25.17 8.34
C GLY A 253 13.58 24.63 7.84
N PRO A 254 12.79 25.42 7.09
CA PRO A 254 11.44 25.02 6.69
C PRO A 254 11.40 23.71 5.90
N HIS A 255 10.64 22.74 6.41
CA HIS A 255 10.42 21.44 5.79
C HIS A 255 9.17 20.76 6.37
N LEU A 256 8.76 19.65 5.76
CA LEU A 256 7.75 18.75 6.33
C LEU A 256 8.44 17.47 6.80
N HIS A 257 8.32 17.15 8.08
CA HIS A 257 8.65 15.83 8.60
C HIS A 257 7.43 14.91 8.47
N PHE A 258 7.60 13.74 7.85
CA PHE A 258 6.51 12.81 7.56
C PHE A 258 6.86 11.39 8.00
N GLU A 259 5.99 10.77 8.80
CA GLU A 259 6.14 9.37 9.21
C GLU A 259 4.96 8.51 8.75
N ILE A 260 5.24 7.22 8.57
CA ILE A 260 4.23 6.17 8.49
C ILE A 260 4.52 5.17 9.60
N ARG A 261 3.48 4.75 10.31
CA ARG A 261 3.54 3.68 11.30
C ARG A 261 2.60 2.55 10.93
N LYS A 262 3.00 1.32 11.24
CA LYS A 262 2.20 0.11 11.11
C LYS A 262 2.19 -0.61 12.45
N ASN A 263 1.00 -0.78 13.03
CA ASN A 263 0.79 -1.45 14.31
C ASN A 263 1.70 -0.86 15.41
N GLY A 264 1.78 0.47 15.48
CA GLY A 264 2.59 1.20 16.47
C GLY A 264 4.09 1.32 16.16
N LYS A 265 4.61 0.65 15.12
CA LYS A 265 6.03 0.73 14.75
C LYS A 265 6.25 1.63 13.53
N ASN A 266 7.26 2.50 13.58
CA ASN A 266 7.68 3.28 12.43
C ASN A 266 8.19 2.38 11.30
N VAL A 267 7.81 2.71 10.08
CA VAL A 267 8.27 2.04 8.85
C VAL A 267 8.78 3.10 7.88
N ASN A 268 9.72 2.73 7.01
CA ASN A 268 10.27 3.68 6.03
C ASN A 268 9.16 4.13 5.04
N PRO A 269 8.77 5.42 5.05
CA PRO A 269 7.67 5.90 4.20
C PRO A 269 7.93 5.82 2.70
N ILE A 270 9.20 5.73 2.28
CA ILE A 270 9.57 5.67 0.85
C ILE A 270 8.97 4.45 0.14
N HIS A 271 8.66 3.38 0.91
CA HIS A 271 8.03 2.17 0.38
C HIS A 271 6.51 2.28 0.22
N TYR A 272 5.90 3.34 0.74
CA TYR A 272 4.43 3.52 0.74
C TYR A 272 3.98 4.71 -0.10
N LEU A 273 4.88 5.67 -0.37
CA LEU A 273 4.63 6.83 -1.21
C LEU A 273 5.04 6.55 -2.66
N ASN A 274 4.18 6.96 -3.59
CA ASN A 274 4.58 7.04 -5.00
C ASN A 274 5.18 8.44 -5.24
N LEU A 275 6.51 8.56 -5.21
CA LEU A 275 7.25 9.83 -5.35
C LEU A 275 7.52 10.22 -6.83
N ARG A 276 6.76 9.68 -7.79
CA ARG A 276 6.89 10.04 -9.21
C ARG A 276 6.26 11.38 -9.52
#